data_AF-A0A151WEJ0-F1
#
_entry.id   AF-A0A151WEJ0-F1
#
_cell.length_a   1.000
_cell.length_b   1.000
_cell.length_c   1.000
_cell.angle_alpha   90.00
_cell.angle_beta   90.00
_cell.angle_gamma   90.00
#
_symmetry.space_group_name_H-M   'P 1'
#
loop_
_entity.id
_entity.type
_entity.pdbx_description
1 polymer ?
#
loop_
_entity_poly.entity_id
_entity_poly.type
_entity_poly.pdbx_seq_one_letter_code
_entity_poly.pdbx_strand_id
1 'polypeptide(L)'
;MIGDTVQIDNKELIEWIDGIPFSRPARNLTRDFSDAVLTAEVLKLYYPRHVEIHNYVPANSINTKKENWKMLNRKVLAKLDMKLSSDTIHHLANGSQGAVEKLLTKLRVKVLRDGVEMHKPKLKNVESNIEGNEARNALANVTTEKIEDANVQRTIYAELKQELREKEEVISTLNHKIAYLESSMKLKDLRISSLAAQILQNAVEMDQSAKSQLVDGARVKLRSRSHNFHEDKAN
;
A
#
# COMPACT_ATOMS: atom_id res chain seq x y z
N MET A 1 -29.94 -10.44 15.69
CA MET A 1 -28.49 -10.69 15.80
C MET A 1 -27.96 -10.93 14.40
N ILE A 2 -27.42 -9.89 13.78
CA ILE A 2 -26.85 -9.96 12.44
C ILE A 2 -25.37 -10.25 12.66
N GLY A 3 -24.95 -11.46 12.30
CA GLY A 3 -23.53 -11.80 12.30
C GLY A 3 -22.87 -11.02 11.17
N ASP A 4 -22.06 -10.03 11.53
CA ASP A 4 -21.18 -9.32 10.62
C ASP A 4 -20.18 -10.33 10.03
N THR A 5 -20.58 -11.00 8.95
CA THR A 5 -19.62 -11.63 8.06
C THR A 5 -18.87 -10.48 7.40
N VAL A 6 -17.67 -10.17 7.91
CA VAL A 6 -16.72 -9.29 7.24
C VAL A 6 -16.45 -9.90 5.86
N GLN A 7 -17.19 -9.42 4.86
CA GLN A 7 -16.99 -9.75 3.46
C GLN A 7 -15.78 -8.93 3.02
N ILE A 8 -14.60 -9.54 3.04
CA ILE A 8 -13.40 -8.94 2.44
C ILE A 8 -13.62 -8.94 0.93
N ASP A 9 -13.51 -7.77 0.31
CA ASP A 9 -13.61 -7.64 -1.14
C ASP A 9 -12.49 -8.44 -1.82
N ASN A 10 -12.78 -9.08 -2.95
CA ASN A 10 -11.80 -9.86 -3.70
C ASN A 10 -10.57 -9.02 -4.08
N LYS A 11 -10.77 -7.73 -4.37
CA LYS A 11 -9.68 -6.80 -4.65
C LYS A 11 -8.76 -6.63 -3.44
N GLU A 12 -9.34 -6.39 -2.27
CA GLU A 12 -8.59 -6.22 -1.02
C GLU A 12 -7.81 -7.50 -0.67
N LEU A 13 -8.41 -8.67 -0.90
CA LEU A 13 -7.75 -9.96 -0.71
C LEU A 13 -6.54 -10.11 -1.63
N ILE A 14 -6.67 -9.75 -2.90
CA ILE A 14 -5.56 -9.79 -3.87
C ILE A 14 -4.43 -8.85 -3.44
N GLU A 15 -4.74 -7.60 -3.09
CA GLU A 15 -3.73 -6.64 -2.62
C GLU A 15 -2.96 -7.14 -1.38
N TRP A 16 -3.67 -7.80 -0.45
CA TRP A 16 -3.04 -8.41 0.71
C TRP A 16 -2.10 -9.56 0.34
N ILE A 17 -2.51 -10.42 -0.60
CA ILE A 17 -1.68 -11.52 -1.08
C ILE A 17 -0.47 -10.99 -1.86
N ASP A 18 -0.63 -9.98 -2.71
CA ASP A 18 0.45 -9.37 -3.48
C ASP A 18 1.50 -8.68 -2.59
N GLY A 19 1.13 -8.25 -1.38
CA GLY A 19 2.05 -7.74 -0.37
C GLY A 19 2.93 -8.81 0.31
N ILE A 20 2.68 -10.09 0.08
CA ILE A 20 3.42 -11.20 0.71
C ILE A 20 4.63 -11.58 -0.16
N PRO A 21 5.86 -11.64 0.40
CA PRO A 21 7.05 -12.03 -0.34
C PRO A 21 7.12 -13.56 -0.51
N PHE A 22 6.35 -14.11 -1.45
CA PHE A 22 6.39 -15.53 -1.77
C PHE A 22 7.69 -15.96 -2.44
N SER A 23 8.03 -17.24 -2.31
CA SER A 23 9.15 -17.87 -3.02
C SER A 23 8.98 -17.88 -4.55
N ARG A 24 7.74 -17.78 -5.03
CA ARG A 24 7.36 -17.79 -6.45
C ARG A 24 6.14 -16.89 -6.71
N PRO A 25 5.96 -16.38 -7.94
CA PRO A 25 4.79 -15.56 -8.28
C PRO A 25 3.47 -16.32 -8.12
N ALA A 26 2.51 -15.74 -7.42
CA ALA A 26 1.15 -16.26 -7.26
C ALA A 26 0.19 -15.54 -8.22
N ARG A 27 0.06 -16.03 -9.46
CA ARG A 27 -0.74 -15.35 -10.50
C ARG A 27 -2.19 -15.83 -10.55
N ASN A 28 -2.42 -17.10 -10.19
CA ASN A 28 -3.74 -17.70 -10.16
C ASN A 28 -3.94 -18.33 -8.79
N LEU A 29 -4.66 -17.63 -7.90
CA LEU A 29 -4.88 -18.06 -6.52
C LEU A 29 -5.37 -19.50 -6.44
N THR A 30 -6.41 -19.84 -7.22
CA THR A 30 -7.03 -21.16 -7.22
C THR A 30 -6.04 -22.28 -7.58
N ARG A 31 -5.23 -22.07 -8.62
CA ARG A 31 -4.26 -23.07 -9.07
C ARG A 31 -3.04 -23.11 -8.15
N ASP A 32 -2.47 -21.95 -7.85
CA ASP A 32 -1.15 -21.83 -7.23
C ASP A 32 -1.20 -22.15 -5.72
N PHE A 33 -2.37 -22.01 -5.06
CA PHE A 33 -2.59 -22.42 -3.68
C PHE A 33 -3.15 -23.84 -3.53
N SER A 34 -3.53 -24.52 -4.63
CA SER A 34 -4.17 -25.83 -4.58
C SER A 34 -3.32 -26.93 -3.94
N ASP A 35 -1.99 -26.79 -3.93
CA ASP A 35 -1.04 -27.72 -3.33
C ASP A 35 -0.71 -27.44 -1.86
N ALA A 36 -1.33 -26.41 -1.27
CA ALA A 36 -1.13 -25.91 0.09
C ALA A 36 0.25 -25.29 0.39
N VAL A 37 1.19 -25.27 -0.58
CA VAL A 37 2.56 -24.78 -0.34
C VAL A 37 2.56 -23.27 -0.11
N LEU A 38 1.90 -22.50 -0.99
CA LEU A 38 1.78 -21.05 -0.81
C LEU A 38 0.99 -20.71 0.45
N THR A 39 -0.05 -21.48 0.78
CA THR A 39 -0.77 -21.33 2.06
C THR A 39 0.15 -21.53 3.26
N ALA A 40 1.06 -22.50 3.19
CA ALA A 40 2.06 -22.71 4.23
C ALA A 40 3.05 -21.55 4.31
N GLU A 41 3.44 -20.93 3.20
CA GLU A 41 4.28 -19.71 3.21
C GLU A 41 3.57 -18.54 3.89
N VAL A 42 2.30 -18.28 3.56
CA VAL A 42 1.49 -17.27 4.26
C VAL A 42 1.48 -17.54 5.76
N LEU A 43 1.16 -18.78 6.16
CA LEU A 43 1.10 -19.17 7.56
C LEU A 43 2.47 -19.09 8.24
N LYS A 44 3.58 -19.35 7.53
CA LYS A 44 4.94 -19.22 8.09
C LYS A 44 5.27 -17.77 8.43
N LEU A 45 4.76 -16.82 7.64
CA LEU A 45 5.00 -15.40 7.82
C LEU A 45 4.35 -14.85 9.08
N TYR A 46 3.14 -15.29 9.41
CA TYR A 46 2.42 -14.83 10.61
C TYR A 46 2.66 -15.76 11.82
N TYR A 47 2.76 -17.06 11.58
CA TYR A 47 2.81 -18.10 12.61
C TYR A 47 4.08 -18.95 12.48
N PRO A 48 5.29 -18.36 12.57
CA PRO A 48 6.54 -19.03 12.23
C PRO A 48 6.86 -20.25 13.09
N ARG A 49 6.35 -20.31 14.32
CA ARG A 49 6.53 -21.45 15.24
C ARG A 49 5.64 -22.65 14.91
N HIS A 50 4.59 -22.46 14.11
CA HIS A 50 3.62 -23.51 13.80
C HIS A 50 3.91 -24.19 12.47
N VAL A 51 4.59 -23.51 11.55
CA VAL A 51 4.82 -24.00 10.19
C VAL A 51 6.27 -24.39 9.97
N GLU A 52 6.48 -25.58 9.41
CA GLU A 52 7.77 -26.07 8.97
C GLU A 52 7.71 -26.28 7.45
N ILE A 53 8.24 -25.32 6.68
CA ILE A 53 7.98 -25.23 5.23
C ILE A 53 8.52 -26.46 4.45
N HIS A 54 9.60 -27.07 4.94
CA HIS A 54 10.21 -28.27 4.35
C HIS A 54 9.29 -29.51 4.34
N ASN A 55 8.19 -29.48 5.10
CA ASN A 55 7.19 -30.55 5.10
C ASN A 55 6.21 -30.49 3.92
N TYR A 56 6.21 -29.40 3.16
CA TYR A 56 5.26 -29.16 2.07
C TYR A 56 6.01 -29.07 0.75
N VAL A 57 5.82 -30.07 -0.10
CA VAL A 57 6.48 -30.16 -1.40
C VAL A 57 5.47 -29.78 -2.49
N PRO A 58 5.85 -28.95 -3.48
CA PRO A 58 4.99 -28.64 -4.62
C PRO A 58 4.48 -29.90 -5.31
N ALA A 59 3.19 -29.93 -5.59
CA ALA A 59 2.51 -31.15 -6.01
C ALA A 59 1.53 -30.90 -7.16
N ASN A 60 1.60 -31.76 -8.18
CA ASN A 60 0.65 -31.73 -9.30
C ASN A 60 -0.46 -32.78 -9.16
N SER A 61 -0.19 -33.90 -8.49
CA SER A 61 -1.18 -34.96 -8.26
C SER A 61 -2.18 -34.59 -7.16
N ILE A 62 -3.46 -34.81 -7.42
CA ILE A 62 -4.54 -34.54 -6.47
C ILE A 62 -4.34 -35.25 -5.13
N ASN A 63 -3.79 -36.46 -5.14
CA ASN A 63 -3.56 -37.24 -3.92
C ASN A 63 -2.47 -36.57 -3.07
N THR A 64 -1.35 -36.18 -3.68
CA THR A 64 -0.27 -35.47 -2.99
C THR A 64 -0.72 -34.10 -2.47
N LYS A 65 -1.52 -33.36 -3.25
CA LYS A 65 -2.14 -32.10 -2.79
C LYS A 65 -3.01 -32.33 -1.54
N LYS A 66 -3.85 -33.37 -1.54
CA LYS A 66 -4.67 -33.75 -0.37
C LYS A 66 -3.80 -34.09 0.84
N GLU A 67 -2.69 -34.78 0.66
CA GLU A 67 -1.76 -35.09 1.76
C GLU A 67 -1.10 -33.81 2.33
N ASN A 68 -0.67 -32.88 1.48
CA ASN A 68 -0.19 -31.56 1.93
C ASN A 68 -1.25 -30.83 2.76
N TRP A 69 -2.50 -30.78 2.29
CA TRP A 69 -3.61 -30.16 3.00
C TRP A 69 -3.95 -30.86 4.32
N LYS A 70 -3.97 -32.19 4.36
CA LYS A 70 -4.18 -32.96 5.59
C LYS A 70 -3.08 -32.67 6.61
N MET A 71 -1.83 -32.60 6.15
CA MET A 71 -0.70 -32.28 7.00
C MET A 71 -0.80 -30.85 7.54
N LEU A 72 -1.08 -29.86 6.69
CA LEU A 72 -1.27 -28.47 7.09
C LEU A 72 -2.42 -28.32 8.09
N ASN A 73 -3.53 -29.02 7.84
CA ASN A 73 -4.69 -29.04 8.73
C ASN A 73 -4.33 -29.57 10.12
N ARG A 74 -3.66 -30.73 10.19
CA ARG A 74 -3.30 -31.37 11.46
C ARG A 74 -2.22 -30.60 12.22
N LYS A 75 -1.17 -30.13 11.54
CA LYS A 75 -0.01 -29.52 12.20
C LYS A 75 -0.19 -28.04 12.54
N VAL A 76 -0.97 -27.31 11.73
CA VAL A 76 -1.05 -25.85 11.76
C VAL A 76 -2.48 -25.37 12.02
N LEU A 77 -3.41 -25.62 11.09
CA LEU A 77 -4.75 -25.01 11.15
C LEU A 77 -5.56 -25.45 12.38
N ALA A 78 -5.40 -26.71 12.82
CA ALA A 78 -6.02 -27.18 14.05
C ALA A 78 -5.53 -26.44 15.31
N LYS A 79 -4.29 -25.93 15.32
CA LYS A 79 -3.74 -25.13 16.42
C LYS A 79 -4.20 -23.66 16.39
N LEU A 80 -4.71 -23.22 15.24
CA LEU A 80 -5.24 -21.87 15.02
C LEU A 80 -6.77 -21.84 15.10
N ASP A 81 -7.42 -22.93 15.55
CA ASP A 81 -8.88 -23.11 15.56
C ASP A 81 -9.54 -22.95 14.17
N MET A 82 -8.81 -23.30 13.11
CA MET A 82 -9.24 -23.21 11.71
C MET A 82 -9.34 -24.59 11.03
N LYS A 83 -9.68 -25.64 11.80
CA LYS A 83 -9.69 -27.02 11.30
C LYS A 83 -10.60 -27.17 10.06
N LEU A 84 -10.06 -27.79 9.02
CA LEU A 84 -10.77 -28.07 7.77
C LEU A 84 -11.44 -29.45 7.79
N SER A 85 -12.61 -29.56 7.17
CA SER A 85 -13.28 -30.83 6.90
C SER A 85 -12.65 -31.57 5.72
N SER A 86 -12.89 -32.88 5.61
CA SER A 86 -12.41 -33.70 4.48
C SER A 86 -12.90 -33.15 3.13
N ASP A 87 -14.16 -32.73 3.06
CA ASP A 87 -14.74 -32.16 1.85
C ASP A 87 -14.10 -30.82 1.47
N THR A 88 -13.80 -29.98 2.46
CA THR A 88 -13.09 -28.72 2.22
C THR A 88 -11.70 -28.97 1.67
N ILE A 89 -10.97 -29.93 2.25
CA ILE A 89 -9.65 -30.36 1.74
C ILE A 89 -9.77 -30.88 0.30
N HIS A 90 -10.82 -31.64 0.00
CA HIS A 90 -11.09 -32.10 -1.36
C HIS A 90 -11.25 -30.93 -2.33
N HIS A 91 -12.08 -29.94 -2.01
CA HIS A 91 -12.30 -28.77 -2.86
C HIS A 91 -11.04 -27.91 -3.04
N LEU A 92 -10.27 -27.71 -1.97
CA LEU A 92 -9.02 -26.96 -2.02
C LEU A 92 -7.98 -27.66 -2.92
N ALA A 93 -7.81 -28.98 -2.76
CA ALA A 93 -6.86 -29.75 -3.55
C ALA A 93 -7.22 -29.80 -5.04
N ASN A 94 -8.52 -29.77 -5.37
CA ASN A 94 -9.00 -29.72 -6.74
C ASN A 94 -8.95 -28.31 -7.35
N GLY A 95 -8.62 -27.27 -6.58
CA GLY A 95 -8.74 -25.89 -7.04
C GLY A 95 -10.18 -25.55 -7.41
N SER A 96 -11.15 -25.97 -6.62
CA SER A 96 -12.55 -25.55 -6.81
C SER A 96 -12.65 -24.04 -6.67
N GLN A 97 -13.38 -23.40 -7.58
CA GLN A 97 -13.56 -21.95 -7.58
C GLN A 97 -14.14 -21.45 -6.24
N GLY A 98 -13.56 -20.39 -5.68
CA GLY A 98 -14.00 -19.79 -4.43
C GLY A 98 -13.59 -20.55 -3.17
N ALA A 99 -13.04 -21.77 -3.26
CA ALA A 99 -12.64 -22.53 -2.08
C ALA A 99 -11.38 -21.94 -1.42
N VAL A 100 -10.40 -21.57 -2.24
CA VAL A 100 -9.14 -20.96 -1.79
C VAL A 100 -9.41 -19.57 -1.23
N GLU A 101 -10.19 -18.76 -1.94
CA GLU A 101 -10.54 -17.39 -1.56
C GLU A 101 -11.25 -17.37 -0.21
N LYS A 102 -12.24 -18.26 -0.01
CA LYS A 102 -12.92 -18.42 1.28
C LYS A 102 -11.95 -18.76 2.41
N LEU A 103 -10.96 -19.61 2.16
CA LEU A 103 -9.95 -19.95 3.16
C LEU A 103 -9.03 -18.76 3.47
N LEU A 104 -8.55 -18.08 2.43
CA LEU A 104 -7.65 -16.93 2.57
C LEU A 104 -8.35 -15.76 3.28
N THR A 105 -9.62 -15.49 2.99
CA THR A 105 -10.43 -14.51 3.73
C THR A 105 -10.54 -14.87 5.21
N LYS A 106 -10.85 -16.14 5.53
CA LYS A 106 -10.89 -16.60 6.93
C LYS A 106 -9.53 -16.45 7.61
N LEU A 107 -8.45 -16.77 6.90
CA LEU A 107 -7.09 -16.63 7.41
C LEU A 107 -6.74 -15.17 7.69
N ARG A 108 -7.11 -14.26 6.78
CA ARG A 108 -6.88 -12.83 6.96
C ARG A 108 -7.61 -12.27 8.18
N VAL A 109 -8.90 -12.59 8.33
CA VAL A 109 -9.67 -12.19 9.52
C VAL A 109 -9.04 -12.75 10.80
N LYS A 110 -8.53 -13.98 10.77
CA LYS A 110 -7.86 -14.60 11.92
C LYS A 110 -6.56 -13.86 12.29
N VAL A 111 -5.71 -13.57 11.30
CA VAL A 111 -4.47 -12.80 11.49
C VAL A 111 -4.75 -11.42 12.09
N LEU A 112 -5.74 -10.70 11.57
CA LEU A 112 -6.13 -9.39 12.08
C LEU A 112 -6.65 -9.47 13.52
N ARG A 113 -7.47 -10.48 13.83
CA ARG A 113 -8.00 -10.70 15.18
C ARG A 113 -6.91 -11.04 16.19
N ASP A 114 -5.95 -11.85 15.79
CA ASP A 114 -4.86 -12.27 16.67
C ASP A 114 -3.83 -11.15 16.87
N GLY A 115 -3.93 -10.03 16.14
CA GLY A 115 -3.02 -8.89 16.23
C GLY A 115 -1.58 -9.24 15.85
N VAL A 116 -1.41 -10.29 15.03
CA VAL A 116 -0.09 -10.84 14.71
C VAL A 116 0.53 -10.04 13.58
N GLU A 117 1.64 -9.37 13.87
CA GLU A 117 2.42 -8.70 12.83
C GLU A 117 3.11 -9.71 11.91
N MET A 118 3.30 -9.32 10.64
CA MET A 118 4.12 -10.11 9.72
C MET A 118 5.52 -10.27 10.30
N HIS A 119 5.92 -11.51 10.56
CA HIS A 119 7.26 -11.81 11.02
C HIS A 119 8.23 -11.64 9.85
N LYS A 120 8.88 -10.47 9.75
CA LYS A 120 9.98 -10.27 8.81
C LYS A 120 10.97 -11.41 9.00
N PRO A 121 11.30 -12.19 7.96
CA PRO A 121 12.23 -13.30 8.11
C PRO A 121 13.53 -12.75 8.67
N LYS A 122 13.79 -13.05 9.94
CA LYS A 122 15.13 -13.01 10.47
C LYS A 122 15.88 -14.05 9.65
N LEU A 123 16.81 -13.64 8.80
CA LEU A 123 17.89 -14.53 8.36
C LEU A 123 18.35 -15.27 9.62
N LYS A 124 18.19 -16.60 9.64
CA LYS A 124 18.45 -17.40 10.84
C LYS A 124 19.93 -17.31 11.19
N ASN A 125 20.32 -16.38 12.05
CA ASN A 125 21.36 -16.67 13.03
C ASN A 125 20.67 -17.37 14.20
N VAL A 126 21.05 -18.62 14.43
CA VAL A 126 20.74 -19.35 15.64
C VAL A 126 21.51 -18.67 16.76
N GLU A 127 20.91 -17.66 17.38
CA GLU A 127 21.34 -17.17 18.68
C GLU A 127 20.38 -17.76 19.72
N SER A 128 20.77 -18.91 20.27
CA SER A 128 20.34 -19.30 21.61
C SER A 128 21.47 -19.03 22.57
N ASN A 129 21.22 -18.09 23.48
CA ASN A 129 21.82 -17.92 24.79
C ASN A 129 23.30 -17.52 24.83
N ILE A 130 23.53 -16.21 24.92
CA ILE A 130 24.60 -15.68 25.78
C ILE A 130 24.16 -15.95 27.22
N GLU A 131 24.86 -16.87 27.90
CA GLU A 131 25.26 -16.72 29.29
C GLU A 131 26.09 -17.95 29.71
N GLY A 132 27.31 -17.71 30.21
CA GLY A 132 28.16 -18.73 30.82
C GLY A 132 29.58 -18.72 30.29
N ASN A 133 30.45 -18.00 30.99
CA ASN A 133 31.90 -18.07 30.84
C ASN A 133 32.45 -19.50 31.02
N GLU A 134 33.66 -19.71 30.49
CA GLU A 134 34.61 -20.81 30.74
C GLU A 134 34.64 -21.95 29.70
N ALA A 135 35.55 -21.81 28.71
CA ALA A 135 36.55 -22.84 28.41
C ALA A 135 37.50 -22.34 27.31
N ARG A 136 38.76 -22.16 27.70
CA ARG A 136 39.91 -22.00 26.80
C ARG A 136 40.19 -23.34 26.10
N ASN A 137 40.78 -23.25 24.90
CA ASN A 137 41.42 -24.30 24.10
C ASN A 137 40.52 -25.22 23.23
N ALA A 138 40.30 -24.80 21.98
CA ALA A 138 40.37 -25.67 20.80
C ALA A 138 40.29 -24.82 19.51
N LEU A 139 41.36 -24.07 19.21
CA LEU A 139 41.55 -23.42 17.91
C LEU A 139 42.73 -24.07 17.20
N ALA A 140 42.45 -25.09 16.39
CA ALA A 140 43.26 -25.47 15.22
C ALA A 140 42.46 -26.51 14.43
N ASN A 141 42.22 -26.24 13.14
CA ASN A 141 41.87 -27.24 12.09
C ASN A 141 40.44 -27.25 11.48
N VAL A 142 39.64 -26.17 11.46
CA VAL A 142 38.37 -26.17 10.66
C VAL A 142 38.09 -24.86 9.87
N THR A 143 39.00 -23.90 9.77
CA THR A 143 38.64 -22.55 9.27
C THR A 143 39.43 -22.09 8.05
N THR A 144 39.14 -22.67 6.88
CA THR A 144 39.48 -22.05 5.60
C THR A 144 38.33 -22.00 4.59
N GLU A 145 37.32 -22.88 4.67
CA GLU A 145 36.16 -22.82 3.75
C GLU A 145 34.96 -22.00 4.31
N LYS A 146 34.90 -21.77 5.63
CA LYS A 146 33.77 -21.05 6.28
C LYS A 146 33.94 -19.52 6.34
N ILE A 147 35.13 -19.01 6.04
CA ILE A 147 35.45 -17.58 6.21
C ILE A 147 34.97 -16.76 5.00
N GLU A 148 34.97 -17.33 3.80
CA GLU A 148 34.55 -16.64 2.58
C GLU A 148 33.03 -16.45 2.51
N ASP A 149 32.24 -17.48 2.83
CA ASP A 149 30.77 -17.40 2.86
C ASP A 149 30.24 -16.42 3.92
N ALA A 150 30.88 -16.34 5.09
CA ALA A 150 30.52 -15.39 6.14
C ALA A 150 30.82 -13.94 5.74
N ASN A 151 31.87 -13.72 4.94
CA ASN A 151 32.23 -12.40 4.44
C ASN A 151 31.29 -11.95 3.32
N VAL A 152 30.95 -12.85 2.37
CA VAL A 152 29.99 -12.59 1.29
C VAL A 152 28.60 -12.24 1.85
N GLN A 153 28.12 -12.98 2.86
CA GLN A 153 26.82 -12.69 3.48
C GLN A 153 26.81 -11.37 4.28
N ARG A 154 27.94 -11.01 4.90
CA ARG A 154 28.10 -9.71 5.58
C ARG A 154 28.09 -8.55 4.58
N THR A 155 28.72 -8.73 3.42
CA THR A 155 28.74 -7.72 2.35
C THR A 155 27.34 -7.50 1.78
N ILE A 156 26.60 -8.57 1.46
CA ILE A 156 25.22 -8.47 0.94
C ILE A 156 24.29 -7.78 1.94
N TYR A 157 24.40 -8.11 3.24
CA TYR A 157 23.60 -7.42 4.27
C TYR A 157 23.95 -5.93 4.40
N ALA A 158 25.24 -5.59 4.31
CA ALA A 158 25.68 -4.20 4.34
C ALA A 158 25.17 -3.41 3.12
N GLU A 159 25.19 -4.03 1.94
CA GLU A 159 24.66 -3.49 0.68
C GLU A 159 23.15 -3.25 0.76
N LEU A 160 22.36 -4.24 1.18
CA LEU A 160 20.91 -4.05 1.35
C LEU A 160 20.58 -2.96 2.37
N LYS A 161 21.36 -2.88 3.47
CA LYS A 161 21.16 -1.84 4.49
C LYS A 161 21.56 -0.45 3.96
N GLN A 162 22.53 -0.38 3.07
CA GLN A 162 22.92 0.86 2.40
C GLN A 162 21.85 1.29 1.39
N GLU A 163 21.37 0.36 0.56
CA GLU A 163 20.30 0.61 -0.40
C GLU A 163 19.00 1.06 0.28
N LEU A 164 18.69 0.52 1.47
CA LEU A 164 17.57 0.98 2.28
C LEU A 164 17.75 2.43 2.72
N ARG A 165 18.93 2.81 3.21
CA ARG A 165 19.24 4.20 3.61
C ARG A 165 19.12 5.16 2.43
N GLU A 166 19.62 4.78 1.26
CA GLU A 166 19.53 5.59 0.05
C GLU A 166 18.07 5.80 -0.37
N LYS A 167 17.25 4.73 -0.33
CA LYS A 167 15.82 4.84 -0.60
C LYS A 167 15.10 5.74 0.41
N GLU A 168 15.43 5.65 1.70
CA GLU A 168 14.89 6.53 2.74
C GLU A 168 15.26 8.00 2.50
N GLU A 169 16.49 8.28 2.06
CA GLU A 169 16.94 9.63 1.72
C GLU A 169 16.22 10.20 0.48
N VAL A 170 16.00 9.37 -0.54
CA VAL A 170 15.21 9.74 -1.71
C VAL A 170 13.76 10.07 -1.32
N ILE A 171 13.14 9.24 -0.47
CA ILE A 171 11.78 9.50 0.04
C ILE A 171 11.75 10.82 0.80
N SER A 172 12.72 11.06 1.68
CA SER A 172 12.84 12.33 2.42
C SER A 172 12.93 13.52 1.46
N THR A 173 13.78 13.43 0.43
CA THR A 173 13.96 14.49 -0.56
C THR A 173 12.68 14.75 -1.37
N LEU A 174 12.00 13.69 -1.80
CA LEU A 174 10.73 13.80 -2.53
C LEU A 174 9.64 14.45 -1.66
N ASN A 175 9.55 14.07 -0.38
CA ASN A 175 8.60 14.67 0.55
C ASN A 175 8.84 16.18 0.74
N HIS A 176 10.10 16.60 0.90
CA HIS A 176 10.44 18.03 0.95
C HIS A 176 10.04 18.75 -0.35
N LYS A 177 10.24 18.11 -1.52
CA LYS A 177 9.87 18.67 -2.81
C LYS A 177 8.36 18.78 -3.01
N ILE A 178 7.60 17.79 -2.55
CA ILE A 178 6.14 17.82 -2.52
C ILE A 178 5.67 19.00 -1.67
N ALA A 179 6.17 19.12 -0.43
CA ALA A 179 5.80 20.21 0.47
C ALA A 179 6.10 21.60 -0.14
N TYR A 180 7.27 21.75 -0.77
CA TYR A 180 7.64 22.98 -1.47
C TYR A 180 6.69 23.31 -2.63
N LEU A 181 6.38 22.32 -3.48
CA LEU A 181 5.48 22.50 -4.61
C LEU A 181 4.06 22.84 -4.16
N GLU A 182 3.57 22.19 -3.10
CA GLU A 182 2.27 22.50 -2.48
C GLU A 182 2.20 23.94 -1.98
N SER A 183 3.24 24.41 -1.26
CA SER A 183 3.32 25.80 -0.82
C SER A 183 3.38 26.78 -1.98
N SER A 184 4.17 26.47 -3.02
CA SER A 184 4.26 27.32 -4.20
C SER A 184 2.93 27.39 -4.96
N MET A 185 2.21 26.27 -5.07
CA MET A 185 0.91 26.22 -5.73
C MET A 185 -0.11 27.05 -4.97
N LYS A 186 -0.20 26.89 -3.64
CA LYS A 186 -1.07 27.72 -2.79
C LYS A 186 -0.82 29.22 -2.97
N LEU A 187 0.44 29.64 -3.03
CA LEU A 187 0.79 31.04 -3.23
C LEU A 187 0.38 31.55 -4.61
N LYS A 188 0.55 30.73 -5.65
CA LYS A 188 0.12 31.05 -7.02
C LYS A 188 -1.41 31.12 -7.11
N ASP A 189 -2.14 30.23 -6.45
CA ASP A 189 -3.60 30.25 -6.39
C ASP A 189 -4.10 31.53 -5.71
N LEU A 190 -3.52 31.90 -4.56
CA LEU A 190 -3.80 33.17 -3.88
C LEU A 190 -3.57 34.37 -4.80
N ARG A 191 -2.46 34.37 -5.57
CA ARG A 191 -2.15 35.44 -6.50
C ARG A 191 -3.14 35.49 -7.66
N ILE A 192 -3.53 34.34 -8.21
CA ILE A 192 -4.54 34.24 -9.26
C ILE A 192 -5.88 34.78 -8.75
N SER A 193 -6.32 34.37 -7.56
CA SER A 193 -7.57 34.87 -6.95
C SER A 193 -7.54 36.38 -6.74
N SER A 194 -6.42 36.93 -6.25
CA SER A 194 -6.25 38.37 -6.06
C SER A 194 -6.32 39.15 -7.38
N LEU A 195 -5.64 38.68 -8.41
CA LEU A 195 -5.66 39.31 -9.73
C LEU A 195 -7.04 39.19 -10.40
N ALA A 196 -7.70 38.04 -10.28
CA ALA A 196 -9.06 37.84 -10.78
C ALA A 196 -10.04 38.80 -10.13
N ALA A 197 -9.94 39.01 -8.80
CA ALA A 197 -10.75 39.99 -8.09
C ALA A 197 -10.49 41.43 -8.58
N GLN A 198 -9.23 41.80 -8.81
CA GLN A 198 -8.88 43.12 -9.36
C GLN A 198 -9.43 43.33 -10.78
N ILE A 199 -9.37 42.33 -11.64
CA ILE A 199 -9.93 42.40 -12.99
C ILE A 199 -11.45 42.61 -12.95
N LEU A 200 -12.15 41.86 -12.10
CA LEU A 200 -13.59 42.02 -11.91
C LEU A 200 -13.94 43.41 -11.39
N GLN A 201 -13.20 43.91 -10.39
CA GLN A 201 -13.39 45.24 -9.83
C GLN A 201 -13.17 46.33 -10.89
N ASN A 202 -12.08 46.26 -11.65
CA ASN A 202 -11.78 47.22 -12.72
C ASN A 202 -12.85 47.19 -13.82
N ALA A 203 -13.38 46.00 -14.17
CA ALA A 203 -14.46 45.88 -15.14
C ALA A 203 -15.76 46.55 -14.65
N VAL A 204 -16.07 46.43 -13.36
CA VAL A 204 -17.22 47.11 -12.72
C VAL A 204 -17.02 48.63 -12.72
N GLU A 205 -15.83 49.11 -12.38
CA GLU A 205 -15.50 50.54 -12.39
C GLU A 205 -15.57 51.14 -13.80
N MET A 206 -15.10 50.41 -14.82
CA MET A 206 -15.24 50.82 -16.22
C MET A 206 -16.70 50.93 -16.66
N ASP A 207 -17.55 49.96 -16.29
CA ASP A 207 -18.99 50.00 -16.61
C ASP A 207 -19.71 51.16 -15.90
N GLN A 208 -19.34 51.43 -14.63
CA GLN A 208 -19.86 52.59 -13.89
C GLN A 208 -19.42 53.92 -14.52
N SER A 209 -18.15 54.04 -14.91
CA SER A 209 -17.60 55.23 -15.57
C SER A 209 -18.25 55.47 -16.95
N ALA A 210 -18.49 54.42 -17.73
CA ALA A 210 -19.17 54.50 -19.02
C ALA A 210 -20.62 54.99 -18.85
N LYS A 211 -21.33 54.50 -17.82
CA LYS A 211 -22.68 54.95 -17.49
C LYS A 211 -22.71 56.41 -17.04
N SER A 212 -21.75 56.88 -16.23
CA SER A 212 -21.68 58.28 -15.82
C SER A 212 -21.40 59.24 -16.99
N GLN A 213 -20.52 58.86 -17.92
CA GLN A 213 -20.23 59.68 -19.11
C GLN A 213 -21.43 59.78 -20.06
N LEU A 214 -22.24 58.72 -20.20
CA LEU A 214 -23.48 58.75 -20.97
C LEU A 214 -24.53 59.69 -20.35
N VAL A 215 -24.65 59.68 -19.02
CA VAL A 215 -25.59 60.54 -18.29
C VAL A 215 -25.18 62.03 -18.38
N ASP A 216 -23.88 62.33 -18.25
CA ASP A 216 -23.39 63.70 -18.40
C ASP A 216 -23.48 64.19 -19.86
N GLY A 217 -23.18 63.35 -20.84
CA GLY A 217 -23.36 63.67 -22.26
C GLY A 217 -24.83 63.96 -22.63
N ALA A 218 -25.77 63.21 -22.03
CA ALA A 218 -27.21 63.45 -22.20
C ALA A 218 -27.64 64.77 -21.53
N ARG A 219 -27.13 65.08 -20.33
CA ARG A 219 -27.38 66.35 -19.62
C ARG A 219 -26.84 67.56 -20.38
N VAL A 220 -25.64 67.47 -20.95
CA VAL A 220 -25.04 68.54 -21.76
C VAL A 220 -25.86 68.77 -23.04
N LYS A 221 -26.28 67.71 -23.75
CA LYS A 221 -27.15 67.83 -24.93
C LYS A 221 -28.51 68.46 -24.61
N LEU A 222 -29.12 68.12 -23.47
CA LEU A 222 -30.38 68.75 -23.02
C LEU A 222 -30.19 70.24 -22.69
N ARG A 223 -29.08 70.60 -22.03
CA ARG A 223 -28.76 72.00 -21.69
C ARG A 223 -28.48 72.86 -22.93
N SER A 224 -27.77 72.34 -23.93
CA SER A 224 -27.56 73.03 -25.22
C SER A 224 -28.85 73.16 -26.03
N ARG A 225 -29.74 72.16 -25.97
CA ARG A 225 -31.04 72.21 -26.63
C ARG A 225 -31.97 73.26 -26.00
N SER A 226 -31.94 73.45 -24.68
CA SER A 226 -32.69 74.52 -24.02
C SER A 226 -32.15 75.93 -24.32
N HIS A 227 -30.84 76.08 -24.58
CA HIS A 227 -30.24 77.38 -24.89
C HIS A 227 -30.52 77.86 -26.33
N ASN A 228 -30.79 76.92 -27.26
CA ASN A 228 -31.13 77.24 -28.65
C ASN A 228 -32.63 77.50 -28.89
N PHE A 229 -33.48 77.46 -27.85
CA PHE A 229 -34.93 77.64 -27.98
C PHE A 229 -35.41 79.07 -27.63
N HIS A 230 -34.50 80.05 -27.52
CA HIS A 230 -34.84 81.42 -27.13
C HIS A 230 -34.53 82.52 -28.16
N GLU A 231 -34.13 82.18 -29.39
CA GLU A 231 -33.72 83.21 -30.37
C GLU A 231 -34.60 83.36 -31.63
N ASP A 232 -35.66 82.58 -31.80
CA ASP A 232 -36.56 82.71 -32.97
C ASP A 232 -37.99 83.13 -32.58
N LYS A 233 -38.13 84.34 -32.05
CA LYS A 233 -39.41 85.11 -32.04
C LYS A 233 -39.14 86.61 -32.01
N ALA A 234 -38.86 87.21 -33.16
CA ALA A 234 -39.27 88.60 -33.47
C ALA A 234 -38.96 88.95 -34.93
N ASN A 235 -40.00 89.45 -35.61
CA ASN A 235 -40.06 90.12 -36.92
C ASN A 235 -39.82 89.31 -38.20
#